data_AF-A0A9W8H330-F1
#
_entry.id   AF-A0A9W8H330-F1
#
_cell.length_a   1.000
_cell.length_b   1.000
_cell.length_c   1.000
_cell.angle_alpha   90.00
_cell.angle_beta   90.00
_cell.angle_gamma   90.00
#
_symmetry.space_group_name_H-M   'P 1'
#
loop_
_entity.id
_entity.type
_entity.pdbx_description
1 polymer ?
#
loop_
_entity_poly.entity_id
_entity_poly.type
_entity_poly.pdbx_seq_one_letter_code
_entity_poly.pdbx_strand_id
1 'polypeptide(L)'
;MEAATAKAAGAVVDRQCKMLFTSLFYLHKRAGMAQVSPEIPVTQTSELADSAEQFAAQTREIAADICRQAKKIDALVESLPDAGESDEAQAAEFARLAAEDEAATAALREADAQARALLQTLNGSLRAMADSAGAA
;
A
#
# COMPACT_ATOMS: atom_id res chain seq x y z
N MET A 1 3.73 8.26 4.87
CA MET A 1 2.78 7.37 4.14
C MET A 1 3.27 7.04 2.73
N GLU A 2 3.90 8.01 2.06
CA GLU A 2 4.47 7.93 0.71
C GLU A 2 5.53 6.83 0.48
N ALA A 3 6.45 6.62 1.43
CA ALA A 3 7.45 5.55 1.31
C ALA A 3 6.83 4.13 1.37
N ALA A 4 5.68 3.99 2.03
CA ALA A 4 4.99 2.70 2.13
C ALA A 4 4.23 2.36 0.84
N THR A 5 3.62 3.36 0.18
CA THR A 5 2.92 3.19 -1.10
C THR A 5 3.89 2.95 -2.25
N ALA A 6 5.03 3.66 -2.30
CA ALA A 6 6.08 3.42 -3.29
C ALA A 6 6.69 2.00 -3.16
N LYS A 7 6.96 1.56 -1.92
CA LYS A 7 7.44 0.20 -1.65
C LYS A 7 6.39 -0.86 -2.02
N ALA A 8 5.11 -0.59 -1.74
CA ALA A 8 4.01 -1.48 -2.12
C ALA A 8 3.88 -1.60 -3.65
N ALA A 9 4.00 -0.50 -4.40
CA ALA A 9 3.98 -0.51 -5.86
C ALA A 9 5.12 -1.36 -6.44
N GLY A 10 6.35 -1.19 -5.94
CA GLY A 10 7.50 -2.03 -6.34
C GLY A 10 7.26 -3.52 -6.09
N ALA A 11 6.69 -3.88 -4.95
CA ALA A 11 6.36 -5.28 -4.62
C ALA A 11 5.27 -5.88 -5.52
N VAL A 12 4.28 -5.07 -5.94
CA VAL A 12 3.20 -5.50 -6.84
C VAL A 12 3.72 -5.78 -8.24
N VAL A 13 4.64 -4.95 -8.75
CA VAL A 13 5.29 -5.14 -10.05
C VAL A 13 6.22 -6.36 -10.03
N ASP A 14 7.04 -6.52 -8.99
CA ASP A 14 7.88 -7.72 -8.82
C ASP A 14 7.05 -9.01 -8.80
N ARG A 15 5.91 -8.99 -8.11
CA ARG A 15 4.96 -10.11 -8.11
C ARG A 15 4.38 -10.40 -9.50
N GLN A 16 4.09 -9.37 -10.30
CA GLN A 16 3.61 -9.54 -11.67
C GLN A 16 4.66 -10.24 -12.54
N CYS A 17 5.93 -9.81 -12.46
CA CYS A 17 7.03 -10.45 -13.17
C CYS A 17 7.22 -11.92 -12.78
N LYS A 18 7.15 -12.22 -11.48
CA LYS A 18 7.23 -13.60 -10.97
C LYS A 18 6.09 -14.46 -11.50
N MET A 19 4.85 -13.96 -11.49
CA MET A 19 3.70 -14.69 -12.05
C MET A 19 3.85 -14.93 -13.55
N LEU A 20 4.33 -13.95 -14.32
CA LEU A 20 4.59 -14.13 -15.74
C LEU A 20 5.64 -15.21 -15.98
N PHE A 21 6.76 -15.19 -15.25
CA PHE A 21 7.80 -16.19 -15.40
C PHE A 21 7.33 -17.61 -15.01
N THR A 22 6.67 -17.75 -13.87
CA THR A 22 6.17 -19.06 -13.41
C THR A 22 5.06 -19.59 -14.30
N SER A 23 4.20 -18.72 -14.84
CA SER A 23 3.18 -19.10 -15.82
C SER A 23 3.80 -19.62 -17.11
N LEU A 24 4.81 -18.93 -17.65
CA LEU A 24 5.51 -19.37 -18.85
C LEU A 24 6.18 -20.73 -18.64
N PHE A 25 6.80 -20.93 -17.48
CA PHE A 25 7.39 -22.20 -17.09
C PHE A 25 6.34 -23.31 -17.01
N TYR A 26 5.18 -23.03 -16.41
CA TYR A 26 4.07 -23.98 -16.33
C TYR A 26 3.55 -24.35 -17.73
N LEU A 27 3.25 -23.37 -18.58
CA LEU A 27 2.78 -23.61 -19.95
C LEU A 27 3.80 -24.46 -20.74
N HIS A 28 5.09 -24.15 -20.64
CA HIS A 28 6.12 -24.88 -21.35
C HIS A 28 6.29 -26.33 -20.85
N LYS A 29 6.21 -26.57 -19.53
CA LYS A 29 6.46 -27.90 -18.96
C LYS A 29 5.24 -28.81 -18.97
N ARG A 30 4.04 -28.25 -18.87
CA ARG A 30 2.79 -29.01 -18.67
C ARG A 30 1.88 -29.05 -19.89
N ALA A 31 2.23 -28.36 -20.99
CA ALA A 31 1.52 -28.49 -22.25
C ALA A 31 1.68 -29.90 -22.83
N GLY A 32 0.54 -30.54 -23.13
CA GLY A 32 0.51 -31.76 -23.93
C GLY A 32 0.77 -31.50 -25.41
N MET A 33 1.21 -32.52 -26.14
CA MET A 33 1.32 -32.45 -27.59
C MET A 33 -0.07 -32.51 -28.22
N ALA A 34 -0.39 -31.56 -29.10
CA ALA A 34 -1.63 -31.54 -29.85
C ALA A 34 -1.48 -32.33 -31.16
N GLN A 35 -2.46 -33.18 -31.47
CA GLN A 35 -2.51 -33.88 -32.74
C GLN A 35 -2.94 -32.91 -33.85
N VAL A 36 -2.03 -32.61 -34.78
CA VAL A 36 -2.29 -31.67 -35.89
C VAL A 36 -2.97 -32.37 -37.08
N SER A 37 -2.69 -33.66 -37.29
CA SER A 37 -3.31 -34.47 -38.35
C SER A 37 -3.98 -35.72 -37.77
N PRO A 38 -5.25 -36.03 -38.15
CA PRO A 38 -5.96 -37.22 -37.68
C PRO A 38 -5.26 -38.54 -38.04
N GLU A 39 -4.47 -38.52 -39.12
CA GLU A 39 -3.80 -39.71 -39.68
C GLU A 39 -2.50 -40.07 -38.96
N ILE A 40 -1.92 -39.12 -38.21
CA ILE A 40 -0.66 -39.30 -37.50
C ILE A 40 -0.94 -39.23 -35.99
N PRO A 41 -1.04 -40.37 -35.29
CA PRO A 41 -1.22 -40.38 -33.85
C PRO A 41 0.03 -39.85 -33.14
N VAL A 42 -0.18 -39.18 -32.01
CA VAL A 42 0.91 -38.65 -31.18
C VAL A 42 1.67 -39.82 -30.55
N THR A 43 2.94 -40.01 -30.94
CA THR A 43 3.76 -41.16 -30.52
C THR A 43 4.54 -40.94 -29.23
N GLN A 44 4.64 -39.69 -28.76
CA GLN A 44 5.31 -39.32 -27.51
C GLN A 44 4.40 -38.42 -26.69
N THR A 45 4.09 -38.87 -25.47
CA THR A 45 3.37 -38.08 -24.48
C THR A 45 4.35 -37.60 -23.43
N SER A 46 4.35 -36.30 -23.13
CA SER A 46 5.14 -35.75 -22.01
C SER A 46 4.62 -36.35 -20.71
N GLU A 47 5.50 -36.96 -19.92
CA GLU A 47 5.15 -37.56 -18.60
C GLU A 47 4.67 -36.51 -17.58
N LEU A 48 5.01 -35.24 -17.81
CA LEU A 48 4.65 -34.11 -16.96
C LEU A 48 3.46 -33.31 -17.51
N ALA A 49 2.87 -33.72 -18.64
CA ALA A 49 1.72 -33.04 -19.20
C ALA A 49 0.47 -33.29 -18.35
N ASP A 50 -0.24 -32.22 -18.05
CA ASP A 50 -1.55 -32.31 -17.43
C ASP A 50 -2.60 -32.77 -18.45
N SER A 51 -3.77 -33.23 -17.98
CA SER A 51 -4.88 -33.51 -18.90
C SER A 51 -5.33 -32.23 -19.61
N ALA A 52 -5.93 -32.37 -20.80
CA ALA A 52 -6.40 -31.21 -21.57
C ALA A 52 -7.39 -30.33 -20.79
N GLU A 53 -8.22 -30.95 -19.94
CA GLU A 53 -9.18 -30.25 -19.07
C GLU A 53 -8.46 -29.49 -17.94
N GLN A 54 -7.52 -30.14 -17.26
CA GLN A 54 -6.73 -29.53 -16.18
C GLN A 54 -5.88 -28.37 -16.71
N PHE A 55 -5.20 -28.57 -17.84
CA PHE A 55 -4.38 -27.54 -18.47
C PHE A 55 -5.21 -26.32 -18.90
N ALA A 56 -6.40 -26.55 -19.47
CA ALA A 56 -7.31 -25.47 -19.86
C ALA A 56 -7.85 -24.71 -18.65
N ALA A 57 -8.20 -25.41 -17.56
CA ALA A 57 -8.66 -24.80 -16.31
C ALA A 57 -7.54 -23.94 -15.68
N GLN A 58 -6.33 -24.50 -15.54
CA GLN A 58 -5.19 -23.81 -14.95
C GLN A 58 -4.76 -22.60 -15.77
N THR A 59 -4.77 -22.71 -17.10
CA THR A 59 -4.43 -21.58 -17.99
C THR A 59 -5.42 -20.43 -17.86
N ARG A 60 -6.72 -20.73 -17.72
CA ARG A 60 -7.73 -19.67 -17.46
C ARG A 60 -7.53 -19.01 -16.10
N GLU A 61 -7.20 -19.80 -15.07
CA GLU A 61 -6.92 -19.26 -13.73
C GLU A 61 -5.71 -18.33 -13.75
N ILE A 62 -4.60 -18.76 -14.35
CA ILE A 62 -3.38 -17.96 -14.53
C ILE A 62 -3.70 -16.65 -15.26
N ALA A 63 -4.44 -16.71 -16.37
CA ALA A 63 -4.83 -15.52 -17.13
C ALA A 63 -5.68 -14.57 -16.27
N ALA A 64 -6.63 -15.11 -15.50
CA ALA A 64 -7.45 -14.31 -14.60
C ALA A 64 -6.63 -13.65 -13.48
N ASP A 65 -5.65 -14.36 -12.92
CA ASP A 65 -4.74 -13.81 -11.90
C ASP A 65 -3.85 -12.70 -12.43
N ILE A 66 -3.29 -12.87 -13.63
CA ILE A 66 -2.51 -11.83 -14.31
C ILE A 66 -3.37 -10.58 -14.53
N CYS A 67 -4.61 -10.73 -15.02
CA CYS A 67 -5.53 -9.62 -15.19
C CYS A 67 -5.90 -8.94 -13.87
N ARG A 68 -6.13 -9.72 -12.80
CA ARG A 68 -6.41 -9.17 -11.46
C ARG A 68 -5.24 -8.35 -10.94
N GLN A 69 -4.01 -8.82 -11.15
CA GLN A 69 -2.82 -8.13 -10.70
C GLN A 69 -2.52 -6.88 -11.54
N ALA A 70 -2.74 -6.91 -12.85
CA ALA A 70 -2.67 -5.73 -13.71
C ALA A 70 -3.62 -4.63 -13.22
N LYS A 71 -4.88 -4.96 -12.92
CA LYS A 71 -5.84 -4.00 -12.36
C LYS A 71 -5.41 -3.39 -11.03
N LYS A 72 -4.67 -4.13 -10.20
CA LYS A 72 -4.11 -3.59 -8.95
C LYS A 72 -3.00 -2.58 -9.22
N ILE A 73 -2.22 -2.79 -10.27
CA ILE A 73 -1.22 -1.80 -10.72
C ILE A 73 -1.95 -0.55 -11.20
N ASP A 74 -2.98 -0.68 -12.03
CA ASP A 74 -3.76 0.46 -12.52
C ASP A 74 -4.35 1.27 -11.36
N ALA A 75 -4.99 0.60 -10.40
CA ALA A 75 -5.53 1.26 -9.21
C ALA A 75 -4.45 1.92 -8.34
N LEU A 76 -3.24 1.35 -8.28
CA LEU A 76 -2.12 1.96 -7.57
C LEU A 76 -1.60 3.20 -8.29
N VAL A 77 -1.51 3.15 -9.62
CA VAL A 77 -1.12 4.30 -10.45
C VAL A 77 -2.12 5.45 -10.28
N GLU A 78 -3.42 5.16 -10.32
CA GLU A 78 -4.48 6.14 -10.07
C GLU A 78 -4.44 6.71 -8.63
N SER A 79 -3.92 5.96 -7.67
CA SER A 79 -3.80 6.39 -6.27
C SER A 79 -2.55 7.22 -5.98
N LEU A 80 -1.61 7.32 -6.93
CA LEU A 80 -0.42 8.13 -6.72
C LEU A 80 -0.82 9.61 -6.67
N PRO A 81 -0.31 10.38 -5.70
CA PRO A 81 -0.50 11.83 -5.71
C PRO A 81 0.11 12.40 -7.00
N ASP A 82 -0.56 13.40 -7.58
CA ASP A 82 -0.11 14.04 -8.81
C ASP A 82 1.34 14.54 -8.63
N ALA A 83 2.26 13.98 -9.42
CA ALA A 83 3.63 14.48 -9.56
C ALA A 83 3.69 15.75 -10.44
N GLY A 84 2.62 16.55 -10.43
CA GLY A 84 2.39 17.64 -11.37
C GLY A 84 3.11 18.94 -10.99
N GLU A 85 3.63 19.05 -9.77
CA GLU A 85 4.40 20.20 -9.33
C GLU A 85 5.88 19.99 -9.65
N SER A 86 6.55 21.04 -10.14
CA SER A 86 8.01 20.99 -10.27
C SER A 86 8.64 20.83 -8.88
N ASP A 87 9.83 20.25 -8.82
CA ASP A 87 10.56 20.05 -7.56
C ASP A 87 10.67 21.37 -6.76
N GLU A 88 10.77 22.51 -7.44
CA GLU A 88 10.80 23.84 -6.82
C GLU A 88 9.45 24.25 -6.21
N ALA A 89 8.33 23.94 -6.88
CA ALA A 89 6.99 24.21 -6.34
C ALA A 89 6.71 23.33 -5.12
N GLN A 90 7.09 22.06 -5.17
CA GLN A 90 6.96 21.15 -4.05
C GLN A 90 7.85 21.58 -2.86
N ALA A 91 9.07 22.05 -3.12
CA ALA A 91 9.95 22.59 -2.09
C ALA A 91 9.40 23.86 -1.44
N ALA A 92 8.81 24.77 -2.24
CA ALA A 92 8.16 25.97 -1.72
C ALA A 92 6.97 25.62 -0.84
N GLU A 93 6.17 24.62 -1.23
CA GLU A 93 5.03 24.18 -0.43
C GLU A 93 5.44 23.50 0.86
N PHE A 94 6.51 22.69 0.85
CA PHE A 94 7.10 22.16 2.08
C PHE A 94 7.59 23.26 3.02
N ALA A 95 8.22 24.33 2.49
CA ALA A 95 8.64 25.46 3.31
C ALA A 95 7.45 26.21 3.92
N ARG A 96 6.35 26.37 3.17
CA ARG A 96 5.11 26.97 3.66
C ARG A 96 4.50 26.14 4.79
N LEU A 97 4.37 24.83 4.58
CA LEU A 97 3.86 23.88 5.57
C LEU A 97 4.71 23.87 6.84
N ALA A 98 6.04 23.92 6.73
CA ALA A 98 6.94 23.96 7.87
C ALA A 98 6.74 25.23 8.72
N ALA A 99 6.58 26.39 8.07
CA ALA A 99 6.29 27.64 8.76
C ALA A 99 4.92 27.62 9.46
N GLU A 100 3.91 27.00 8.82
CA GLU A 100 2.59 26.82 9.41
C GLU A 100 2.61 25.89 10.63
N ASP A 101 3.36 24.78 10.56
CA ASP A 101 3.54 23.84 11.67
C ASP A 101 4.27 24.47 12.86
N GLU A 102 5.29 25.29 12.61
CA GLU A 102 6.01 26.01 13.67
C GLU A 102 5.07 26.98 14.40
N ALA A 103 4.29 27.76 13.63
CA ALA A 103 3.31 28.70 14.19
C ALA A 103 2.22 27.97 14.99
N ALA A 104 1.67 26.88 14.44
CA ALA A 104 0.65 26.07 15.12
C ALA A 104 1.20 25.44 16.41
N THR A 105 2.43 24.95 16.38
CA THR A 105 3.09 24.37 17.56
C THR A 105 3.36 25.43 18.63
N ALA A 106 3.77 26.64 18.23
CA ALA A 106 3.94 27.75 19.17
C ALA A 106 2.63 28.12 19.87
N ALA A 107 1.54 28.27 19.10
CA ALA A 107 0.21 28.54 19.64
C ALA A 107 -0.27 27.42 20.57
N LEU A 108 -0.02 26.15 20.21
CA LEU A 108 -0.36 25.00 21.05
C LEU A 108 0.40 25.03 22.38
N ARG A 109 1.70 25.36 22.37
CA ARG A 109 2.51 25.47 23.59
C ARG A 109 2.01 26.59 24.49
N GLU A 110 1.64 27.73 23.92
CA GLU A 110 1.08 28.85 24.67
C GLU A 110 -0.25 28.46 25.33
N ALA A 111 -1.15 27.82 24.60
CA ALA A 111 -2.42 27.34 25.12
C ALA A 111 -2.23 26.31 26.26
N ASP A 112 -1.28 25.39 26.14
CA ASP A 112 -0.95 24.42 27.20
C ASP A 112 -0.39 25.11 28.45
N ALA A 113 0.47 26.11 28.28
CA ALA A 113 1.02 26.89 29.38
C ALA A 113 -0.09 27.65 30.14
N GLN A 114 -1.01 28.28 29.41
CA GLN A 114 -2.17 28.96 30.00
C GLN A 114 -3.08 27.99 30.75
N ALA A 115 -3.40 26.84 30.14
CA ALA A 115 -4.23 25.82 30.78
C ALA A 115 -3.62 25.28 32.08
N ARG A 116 -2.30 25.03 32.08
CA ARG A 116 -1.56 24.61 33.29
C ARG A 116 -1.57 25.68 34.38
N ALA A 117 -1.40 26.95 34.01
CA ALA A 117 -1.45 28.06 34.96
C ALA A 117 -2.84 28.16 35.60
N LEU A 118 -3.92 28.10 34.82
CA LEU A 118 -5.29 28.09 35.34
C LEU A 118 -5.54 26.91 36.29
N LEU A 119 -5.08 25.70 35.93
CA LEU A 119 -5.21 24.52 36.78
C LEU A 119 -4.47 24.69 38.11
N GLN A 120 -3.26 25.29 38.10
CA GLN A 120 -2.54 25.58 39.34
C GLN A 120 -3.29 26.60 40.21
N THR A 121 -3.82 27.66 39.62
CA THR A 121 -4.61 28.67 40.35
C THR A 121 -5.89 28.07 40.94
N LEU A 122 -6.60 27.24 40.18
CA LEU A 122 -7.82 26.56 40.63
C LEU A 122 -7.49 25.61 41.80
N ASN A 123 -6.47 24.77 41.65
CA ASN A 123 -6.04 23.85 42.71
C ASN A 123 -5.57 24.59 43.97
N GLY A 124 -4.86 25.71 43.81
CA GLY A 124 -4.45 26.57 44.92
C GLY A 124 -5.65 27.17 45.66
N SER A 125 -6.65 27.66 44.92
CA SER A 125 -7.87 28.24 45.48
C SER A 125 -8.71 27.19 46.22
N LEU A 126 -8.90 26.00 45.63
CA LEU A 126 -9.59 24.89 46.28
C LEU A 126 -8.89 24.44 47.57
N ARG A 127 -7.55 24.41 47.57
CA ARG A 127 -6.76 24.04 48.75
C ARG A 127 -6.87 25.08 49.85
N ALA A 128 -6.78 26.38 49.51
CA ALA A 128 -6.98 27.47 50.46
C ALA A 128 -8.40 27.44 51.07
N MET A 129 -9.42 27.14 50.26
CA MET A 129 -10.78 26.95 50.76
C MET A 129 -10.88 25.75 51.72
N ALA A 130 -10.27 24.62 51.38
CA ALA A 130 -10.25 23.42 52.23
C ALA A 130 -9.53 23.69 53.57
N ASP A 131 -8.38 24.36 53.55
CA ASP A 131 -7.62 24.70 54.75
C ASP A 131 -8.38 25.71 55.63
N SER A 132 -9.11 26.65 55.03
CA SER A 132 -9.98 27.59 55.76
C SER A 132 -11.22 26.94 56.37
N ALA A 133 -11.75 25.88 55.75
CA ALA A 133 -12.91 25.13 56.25
C ALA A 133 -12.54 24.11 57.34
N GLY A 134 -11.29 23.66 57.40
CA GLY A 134 -10.78 22.76 58.45
C GLY A 134 -10.29 23.47 59.72
N ALA A 135 -10.24 24.81 59.73
CA ALA A 135 -9.80 25.63 60.86
C ALA A 135 -10.95 26.20 61.73
N ALA A 136 -12.19 25.77 61.47
CA ALA A 136 -13.39 26.05 62.26
C ALA A 136 -13.85 24.78 63.00
#